data_AF-A0A3B0XUB5-F1
#
_entry.id   AF-A0A3B0XUB5-F1
#
_cell.length_a   1.000
_cell.length_b   1.000
_cell.length_c   1.000
_cell.angle_alpha   90.00
_cell.angle_beta   90.00
_cell.angle_gamma   90.00
#
_symmetry.space_group_name_H-M   'P 1'
#
loop_
_entity.id
_entity.type
_entity.pdbx_description
1 polymer ?
#
loop_
_entity_poly.entity_id
_entity_poly.type
_entity_poly.pdbx_seq_one_letter_code
_entity_poly.pdbx_strand_id
1 'polypeptide(L)'
;MKYILTLSAIISCNVTAGEIKLDDIYEKFNMRTIYSSYGQRLKYYCESYPKEYFSKENIKHIKGKKLELISGDDIWVFTIKGPNQLVLSNKISDASYNTLDEYTVYYDKDNNDWRANKILLKKSEDCVKYVKGKVSEG
;
A
#
# COMPACT_ATOMS: atom_id res chain seq x y z
N MET A 1 38.37 44.89 3.18
CA MET A 1 37.22 43.97 3.37
C MET A 1 37.18 43.01 2.19
N LYS A 2 37.34 41.70 2.42
CA LYS A 2 37.21 40.64 1.40
C LYS A 2 35.89 39.92 1.65
N TYR A 3 34.95 40.00 0.72
CA TYR A 3 33.72 39.22 0.75
C TYR A 3 33.98 37.88 0.08
N ILE A 4 33.88 36.79 0.83
CA ILE A 4 33.92 35.43 0.29
C ILE A 4 32.47 35.05 -0.02
N LEU A 5 32.15 34.94 -1.31
CA LEU A 5 30.88 34.45 -1.80
C LEU A 5 30.91 32.91 -1.74
N THR A 6 30.23 32.30 -0.78
CA THR A 6 30.06 30.84 -0.70
C THR A 6 28.94 30.41 -1.65
N LEU A 7 29.32 29.75 -2.73
CA LEU A 7 28.42 29.14 -3.70
C LEU A 7 27.92 27.79 -3.14
N SER A 8 26.71 27.76 -2.58
CA SER A 8 26.08 26.53 -2.12
C SER A 8 25.53 25.75 -3.32
N ALA A 9 26.25 24.71 -3.75
CA ALA A 9 25.76 23.76 -4.74
C ALA A 9 24.60 22.95 -4.12
N ILE A 10 23.37 23.21 -4.56
CA ILE A 10 22.21 22.38 -4.23
C ILE A 10 22.34 21.11 -5.07
N ILE A 11 22.91 20.06 -4.47
CA ILE A 11 22.96 18.73 -5.06
C ILE A 11 21.52 18.19 -5.03
N SER A 12 20.81 18.36 -6.14
CA SER A 12 19.53 17.70 -6.37
C SER A 12 19.79 16.19 -6.49
N CYS A 13 19.72 15.48 -5.37
CA CYS A 13 19.65 14.02 -5.37
C CYS A 13 18.34 13.63 -6.08
N ASN A 14 18.44 13.33 -7.38
CA ASN A 14 17.40 12.59 -8.07
C ASN A 14 17.35 11.19 -7.44
N VAL A 15 16.59 11.05 -6.35
CA VAL A 15 16.16 9.74 -5.87
C VAL A 15 15.25 9.20 -6.96
N THR A 16 15.81 8.43 -7.88
CA THR A 16 15.04 7.48 -8.68
C THR A 16 14.46 6.52 -7.67
N ALA A 17 13.14 6.53 -7.51
CA ALA A 17 12.50 5.52 -6.68
C ALA A 17 12.94 4.15 -7.25
N GLY A 18 13.56 3.32 -6.41
CA GLY A 18 13.99 1.98 -6.80
C GLY A 18 12.79 1.09 -7.11
N GLU A 19 13.01 -0.19 -7.34
CA GLU A 19 11.90 -1.14 -7.51
C GLU A 19 11.15 -1.38 -6.20
N ILE A 20 9.83 -1.63 -6.28
CA ILE A 20 9.02 -1.97 -5.11
C ILE A 20 9.56 -3.23 -4.41
N LYS A 21 9.65 -3.18 -3.07
CA LYS A 21 10.04 -4.31 -2.23
C LYS A 21 8.87 -4.82 -1.40
N LEU A 22 9.00 -6.02 -0.82
CA LEU A 22 7.94 -6.58 0.05
C LEU A 22 7.64 -5.67 1.26
N ASP A 23 8.68 -5.09 1.86
CA ASP A 23 8.51 -4.15 2.97
C ASP A 23 7.75 -2.89 2.53
N ASP A 24 7.99 -2.40 1.32
CA ASP A 24 7.25 -1.27 0.76
C ASP A 24 5.77 -1.58 0.56
N ILE A 25 5.43 -2.83 0.21
CA ILE A 25 4.03 -3.27 0.09
C ILE A 25 3.32 -3.11 1.44
N TYR A 26 3.91 -3.61 2.51
CA TYR A 26 3.29 -3.53 3.83
C TYR A 26 3.26 -2.09 4.39
N GLU A 27 4.35 -1.35 4.22
CA GLU A 27 4.57 -0.08 4.89
C GLU A 27 4.04 1.14 4.13
N LYS A 28 4.02 1.09 2.79
CA LYS A 28 3.86 2.27 1.94
C LYS A 28 2.98 2.05 0.71
N PHE A 29 2.39 0.88 0.51
CA PHE A 29 1.50 0.68 -0.65
C PHE A 29 0.10 1.22 -0.39
N ASN A 30 -0.37 2.10 -1.25
CA ASN A 30 -1.67 2.75 -1.10
C ASN A 30 -2.79 1.84 -1.63
N MET A 31 -3.51 1.19 -0.72
CA MET A 31 -4.60 0.26 -1.02
C MET A 31 -5.79 0.92 -1.73
N ARG A 32 -5.89 2.26 -1.74
CA ARG A 32 -6.93 3.00 -2.47
C ARG A 32 -6.75 2.96 -3.98
N THR A 33 -5.63 2.42 -4.45
CA THR A 33 -5.27 2.41 -5.87
C THR A 33 -5.53 1.08 -6.58
N ILE A 34 -6.12 0.11 -5.86
CA ILE A 34 -6.41 -1.25 -6.31
C ILE A 34 -7.84 -1.65 -6.02
N TYR A 35 -8.34 -2.66 -6.73
CA TYR A 35 -9.57 -3.35 -6.37
C TYR A 35 -9.28 -4.40 -5.28
N SER A 36 -10.13 -4.43 -4.26
CA SER A 36 -10.00 -5.37 -3.14
C SER A 36 -11.27 -5.46 -2.28
N SER A 37 -11.32 -6.45 -1.40
CA SER A 37 -12.32 -6.60 -0.33
C SER A 37 -12.38 -5.38 0.60
N TYR A 38 -11.30 -4.62 0.72
CA TYR A 38 -11.24 -3.40 1.54
C TYR A 38 -11.82 -2.18 0.84
N GLY A 39 -12.23 -2.25 -0.43
CA GLY A 39 -12.68 -1.10 -1.21
C GLY A 39 -13.76 -0.25 -0.53
N GLN A 40 -14.76 -0.88 0.10
CA GLN A 40 -15.80 -0.13 0.85
C GLN A 40 -15.26 0.43 2.17
N ARG A 41 -14.46 -0.35 2.91
CA ARG A 41 -13.81 0.11 4.15
C ARG A 41 -12.92 1.33 3.91
N LEU A 42 -12.19 1.34 2.80
CA LEU A 42 -11.31 2.44 2.42
C LEU A 42 -12.09 3.72 2.08
N LYS A 43 -13.35 3.64 1.62
CA LYS A 43 -14.17 4.85 1.44
C LYS A 43 -14.52 5.51 2.77
N TYR A 44 -14.67 4.70 3.82
CA TYR A 44 -15.11 5.16 5.14
C TYR A 44 -13.94 5.59 6.04
N TYR A 45 -12.86 4.80 6.07
CA TYR A 45 -11.72 5.04 6.96
C TYR A 45 -10.69 6.01 6.36
N CYS A 46 -9.89 6.65 7.20
CA CYS A 46 -8.83 7.58 6.77
C CYS A 46 -7.54 6.87 6.34
N GLU A 47 -7.33 5.67 6.86
CA GLU A 47 -6.18 4.81 6.62
C GLU A 47 -6.14 4.36 5.15
N SER A 48 -4.94 4.05 4.66
CA SER A 48 -4.67 3.75 3.25
C SER A 48 -3.64 2.66 3.05
N TYR A 49 -2.91 2.26 4.10
CA TYR A 49 -1.76 1.35 4.00
C TYR A 49 -2.02 0.01 4.71
N PRO A 50 -1.46 -1.12 4.23
CA PRO A 50 -1.71 -2.42 4.82
C PRO A 50 -1.39 -2.49 6.30
N LYS A 51 -0.27 -1.93 6.78
CA LYS A 51 0.08 -1.92 8.22
C LYS A 51 -0.98 -1.34 9.16
N GLU A 52 -1.82 -0.45 8.64
CA GLU A 52 -2.87 0.21 9.41
C GLU A 52 -4.05 -0.74 9.64
N TYR A 53 -4.27 -1.71 8.74
CA TYR A 53 -5.33 -2.70 8.83
C TYR A 53 -4.84 -4.07 9.34
N PHE A 54 -3.67 -4.50 8.89
CA PHE A 54 -3.03 -5.77 9.23
C PHE A 54 -1.93 -5.51 10.27
N SER A 55 -2.08 -6.00 11.49
CA SER A 55 -1.01 -6.00 12.48
C SER A 55 0.10 -7.00 12.13
N LYS A 56 1.26 -6.92 12.79
CA LYS A 56 2.44 -7.72 12.40
C LYS A 56 2.19 -9.23 12.51
N GLU A 57 1.34 -9.66 13.44
CA GLU A 57 0.90 -11.04 13.60
C GLU A 57 0.00 -11.56 12.46
N ASN A 58 -0.56 -10.65 11.65
CA ASN A 58 -1.27 -11.01 10.41
C ASN A 58 -0.32 -11.35 9.27
N ILE A 59 0.97 -11.03 9.37
CA ILE A 59 1.97 -11.42 8.38
C ILE A 59 2.27 -12.90 8.58
N LYS A 60 1.74 -13.75 7.69
CA LYS A 60 1.92 -15.21 7.80
C LYS A 60 3.07 -15.73 6.95
N HIS A 61 3.38 -15.06 5.85
CA HIS A 61 4.45 -15.49 4.97
C HIS A 61 5.17 -14.31 4.32
N ILE A 62 6.49 -14.28 4.47
CA ILE A 62 7.40 -13.44 3.69
C ILE A 62 8.45 -14.38 3.11
N LYS A 63 8.35 -14.70 1.81
CA LYS A 63 9.34 -15.56 1.15
C LYS A 63 9.53 -15.17 -0.30
N GLY A 64 10.80 -14.97 -0.68
CA GLY A 64 11.17 -14.59 -2.04
C GLY A 64 10.47 -13.30 -2.46
N LYS A 65 9.50 -13.42 -3.38
CA LYS A 65 8.74 -12.30 -3.94
C LYS A 65 7.28 -12.25 -3.44
N LYS A 66 6.95 -12.95 -2.36
CA LYS A 66 5.57 -13.06 -1.85
C LYS A 66 5.42 -12.52 -0.42
N LEU A 67 4.36 -11.75 -0.21
CA LEU A 67 3.86 -11.29 1.10
C LEU A 67 2.41 -11.76 1.27
N GLU A 68 2.15 -12.48 2.36
CA GLU A 68 0.82 -12.95 2.73
C GLU A 68 0.34 -12.30 4.03
N LEU A 69 -0.81 -11.64 3.96
CA LEU A 69 -1.50 -10.98 5.07
C LEU A 69 -2.84 -11.67 5.31
N ILE A 70 -3.06 -12.16 6.53
CA ILE A 70 -4.29 -12.86 6.93
C ILE A 70 -4.89 -12.20 8.17
N SER A 71 -6.10 -11.66 8.04
CA SER A 71 -6.87 -11.04 9.13
C SER A 71 -8.28 -11.60 9.16
N GLY A 72 -8.56 -12.52 10.10
CA GLY A 72 -9.80 -13.29 10.10
C GLY A 72 -9.91 -14.09 8.81
N ASP A 73 -11.03 -13.95 8.12
CA ASP A 73 -11.28 -14.67 6.87
C ASP A 73 -10.70 -13.96 5.64
N ASP A 74 -10.18 -12.74 5.78
CA ASP A 74 -9.64 -11.94 4.70
C ASP A 74 -8.15 -12.25 4.47
N ILE A 75 -7.85 -12.79 3.29
CA ILE A 75 -6.54 -13.28 2.87
C ILE A 75 -6.09 -12.46 1.67
N TRP A 76 -4.93 -11.82 1.81
CA TRP A 76 -4.26 -11.06 0.76
C TRP A 76 -2.89 -11.66 0.49
N VAL A 77 -2.65 -12.06 -0.75
CA VAL A 77 -1.34 -12.56 -1.20
C VAL A 77 -0.82 -11.65 -2.30
N PHE A 78 0.19 -10.88 -1.96
CA PHE A 78 0.94 -10.06 -2.89
C PHE A 78 2.12 -10.85 -3.46
N THR A 79 2.31 -10.77 -4.78
CA THR A 79 3.45 -11.37 -5.48
C THR A 79 4.09 -10.35 -6.40
N ILE A 80 5.37 -10.04 -6.20
CA ILE A 80 6.16 -9.25 -7.15
C ILE A 80 6.53 -10.18 -8.33
N LYS A 81 6.08 -9.85 -9.55
CA LYS A 81 6.37 -10.64 -10.76
C LYS A 81 7.65 -10.16 -11.46
N GLY A 82 7.81 -8.85 -11.53
CA GLY A 82 8.96 -8.18 -12.14
C GLY A 82 9.13 -6.78 -11.55
N PRO A 83 10.03 -5.98 -12.13
CA PRO A 83 10.21 -4.59 -11.74
C PRO A 83 8.87 -3.86 -11.75
N ASN A 84 8.44 -3.40 -10.58
CA ASN A 84 7.21 -2.62 -10.39
C ASN A 84 5.93 -3.29 -10.95
N GLN A 85 5.90 -4.63 -10.95
CA GLN A 85 4.73 -5.42 -11.31
C GLN A 85 4.29 -6.28 -10.13
N LEU A 86 3.04 -6.07 -9.71
CA LEU A 86 2.46 -6.68 -8.53
C LEU A 86 1.20 -7.46 -8.90
N VAL A 87 1.13 -8.71 -8.46
CA VAL A 87 -0.10 -9.50 -8.50
C VAL A 87 -0.69 -9.57 -7.10
N LEU A 88 -1.97 -9.25 -6.97
CA LEU A 88 -2.75 -9.41 -5.74
C LEU A 88 -3.77 -10.52 -5.94
N SER A 89 -3.63 -11.59 -5.17
CA SER A 89 -4.72 -12.52 -4.88
C SER A 89 -5.43 -12.06 -3.62
N ASN A 90 -6.73 -11.81 -3.68
CA ASN A 90 -7.52 -11.41 -2.53
C ASN A 90 -8.77 -12.28 -2.40
N LYS A 91 -8.87 -12.99 -1.28
CA LYS A 91 -9.92 -13.95 -0.98
C LYS A 91 -10.52 -13.66 0.39
N ILE A 92 -11.84 -13.79 0.50
CA ILE A 92 -12.53 -13.92 1.79
C ILE A 92 -12.96 -15.38 1.91
N SER A 93 -12.43 -16.10 2.90
CA SER A 93 -12.55 -17.56 3.04
C SER A 93 -14.01 -18.05 3.07
N ASP A 94 -14.87 -17.26 3.72
CA ASP A 94 -16.28 -17.59 3.97
C ASP A 94 -17.24 -16.91 2.97
N ALA A 95 -16.72 -16.31 1.89
CA ALA A 95 -17.53 -15.61 0.90
C ALA A 95 -17.14 -15.96 -0.54
N SER A 96 -17.97 -15.55 -1.50
CA SER A 96 -17.68 -15.71 -2.93
C SER A 96 -16.61 -14.74 -3.47
N TYR A 97 -16.11 -13.83 -2.64
CA TYR A 97 -15.09 -12.87 -3.05
C TYR A 97 -13.74 -13.57 -3.21
N ASN A 98 -13.28 -13.67 -4.46
CA ASN A 98 -11.98 -14.22 -4.82
C ASN A 98 -11.51 -13.55 -6.11
N THR A 99 -10.49 -12.72 -6.02
CA THR A 99 -9.95 -11.95 -7.15
C THR A 99 -8.47 -12.21 -7.32
N LEU A 100 -8.01 -12.17 -8.57
CA LEU A 100 -6.60 -12.21 -8.92
C LEU A 100 -6.35 -11.11 -9.94
N ASP A 101 -5.67 -10.05 -9.51
CA ASP A 101 -5.44 -8.85 -10.32
C ASP A 101 -3.95 -8.54 -10.43
N GLU A 102 -3.54 -8.05 -11.60
CA GLU A 102 -2.18 -7.58 -11.87
C GLU A 102 -2.14 -6.06 -12.02
N TYR A 103 -1.14 -5.46 -11.40
CA TYR A 103 -0.95 -4.02 -11.30
C TYR A 103 0.47 -3.64 -11.71
N THR A 104 0.58 -2.62 -12.55
CA THR A 104 1.82 -1.84 -12.65
C THR A 104 1.79 -0.80 -11.56
N VAL A 105 2.89 -0.70 -10.80
CA VAL A 105 3.00 0.23 -9.67
C VAL A 105 4.05 1.29 -9.93
N TYR A 106 3.91 2.44 -9.29
CA TYR A 106 4.88 3.51 -9.34
C TYR A 106 5.00 4.15 -7.96
N TYR A 107 6.13 4.79 -7.71
CA TYR A 107 6.34 5.56 -6.49
C TYR A 107 5.91 7.00 -6.70
N ASP A 108 4.95 7.45 -5.93
CA ASP A 108 4.47 8.83 -5.91
C ASP A 108 5.32 9.61 -4.89
N LYS A 109 6.22 10.47 -5.39
CA LYS A 109 7.14 11.22 -4.54
C LYS A 109 6.44 12.28 -3.69
N ASP A 110 5.35 12.86 -4.19
CA ASP A 110 4.62 13.92 -3.50
C ASP A 110 3.89 13.36 -2.28
N ASN A 111 3.43 12.11 -2.38
CA ASN A 111 2.74 11.41 -1.30
C ASN A 111 3.64 10.42 -0.55
N ASN A 112 4.88 10.21 -1.01
CA ASN A 112 5.88 9.32 -0.42
C ASN A 112 5.40 7.85 -0.31
N ASP A 113 4.53 7.41 -1.22
CA ASP A 113 3.86 6.09 -1.21
C ASP A 113 3.94 5.38 -2.57
N TRP A 114 3.69 4.06 -2.56
CA TRP A 114 3.58 3.24 -3.77
C TRP A 114 2.12 3.15 -4.21
N ARG A 115 1.85 3.32 -5.51
CA ARG A 115 0.50 3.37 -6.09
C ARG A 115 0.39 2.45 -7.29
N ALA A 116 -0.75 1.79 -7.44
CA ALA A 116 -1.11 1.13 -8.68
C ALA A 116 -1.71 2.13 -9.69
N ASN A 117 -1.49 1.91 -10.97
CA ASN A 117 -1.96 2.77 -12.05
C ASN A 117 -3.39 2.44 -12.52
N LYS A 118 -4.26 1.95 -11.63
CA LYS A 118 -5.58 1.41 -12.00
C LYS A 118 -6.73 2.32 -11.58
N ILE A 119 -6.84 2.63 -10.29
CA ILE A 119 -7.91 3.44 -9.71
C ILE A 119 -7.40 4.41 -8.66
N LEU A 120 -8.26 5.32 -8.21
CA LEU A 120 -8.05 6.08 -6.98
C LEU A 120 -9.38 6.23 -6.23
N LEU A 121 -9.52 5.49 -5.14
CA LEU A 121 -10.60 5.68 -4.18
C LEU A 121 -10.32 6.93 -3.34
N LYS A 122 -10.95 8.04 -3.70
CA LYS A 122 -10.80 9.30 -2.97
C LYS A 122 -11.11 9.10 -1.49
N LYS A 123 -10.23 9.61 -0.64
CA LYS A 123 -10.47 9.67 0.81
C LYS A 123 -11.62 10.65 1.07
N SER A 124 -12.61 10.23 1.84
CA SER A 124 -13.66 11.13 2.32
C SER A 124 -13.05 12.23 3.20
N GLU A 125 -13.58 13.45 3.13
CA GLU A 125 -13.21 14.53 4.05
C GLU A 125 -13.63 14.20 5.48
N ASP A 126 -14.79 13.54 5.63
CA ASP A 126 -15.35 13.09 6.91
C ASP A 126 -14.96 11.64 7.24
N CYS A 127 -13.78 11.18 6.80
CA CYS A 127 -13.34 9.82 7.09
C CYS A 127 -13.16 9.58 8.60
N VAL A 128 -13.42 8.35 9.04
CA VAL A 128 -13.26 7.95 10.44
C VAL A 128 -11.91 7.27 10.63
N LYS A 129 -11.31 7.38 11.82
CA LYS A 129 -10.09 6.62 12.16
C LYS A 129 -10.41 5.15 12.35
N TYR A 130 -9.66 4.28 11.69
CA TYR A 130 -9.76 2.84 11.89
C TYR A 130 -9.24 2.45 13.28
N VAL A 131 -10.07 1.75 14.05
CA VAL A 131 -9.70 1.21 15.37
C VAL A 131 -9.66 -0.31 15.28
N LYS A 132 -8.45 -0.88 15.38
CA LYS A 132 -8.23 -2.33 15.36
C LYS A 132 -9.05 -3.02 16.47
N GLY A 133 -9.74 -4.10 16.13
CA GLY A 133 -10.50 -4.91 17.08
C GLY A 133 -11.93 -4.43 17.37
N LYS A 134 -12.35 -3.28 16.84
CA LYS A 134 -13.78 -2.97 16.73
C LYS A 134 -14.28 -3.46 15.38
N VAL A 135 -15.06 -4.54 15.40
CA VAL A 135 -15.88 -4.89 14.23
C VAL A 135 -16.76 -3.68 13.99
N SER A 136 -16.55 -2.99 12.88
CA SER A 136 -17.48 -1.97 12.46
C SER A 136 -18.76 -2.68 12.07
N GLU A 137 -19.75 -2.61 12.95
CA GLU A 137 -21.15 -2.77 12.60
C GLU A 137 -21.43 -1.79 11.45
N GLY A 138 -21.63 -2.36 10.28
CA GLY A 138 -22.13 -1.69 9.08
C GLY A 138 -23.32 -2.47 8.58
#